data_AF-A0AAE9TIJ0-F1
#
_entry.id   AF-A0AAE9TIJ0-F1
#
_cell.length_a   1.000
_cell.length_b   1.000
_cell.length_c   1.000
_cell.angle_alpha   90.00
_cell.angle_beta   90.00
_cell.angle_gamma   90.00
#
_symmetry.space_group_name_H-M   'P 1'
#
loop_
_entity.id
_entity.type
_entity.pdbx_description
1 polymer ?
#
loop_
_entity_poly.entity_id
_entity_poly.type
_entity_poly.pdbx_seq_one_letter_code
_entity_poly.pdbx_strand_id
1 'polypeptide(L)'
;MKNLKIGELELLTRSNIKNNFIKPELANNWSLFDPEHDRAPRYYKDNYGRVHLSGICKNANVDDISKYIFQLKKGYRPKYSCNFIVWAENGPIRLNIVGNDSSSPAAMSGQVLPSPSGAGWTSLEGVSFLADPDDKTIV
;
A
#
# COMPACT_ATOMS: atom_id res chain seq x y z
N MET A 1 23.53 9.72 -32.45
CA MET A 1 23.12 9.68 -31.03
C MET A 1 23.43 11.04 -30.43
N LYS A 2 22.46 11.74 -29.83
CA LYS A 2 22.72 13.02 -29.15
C LYS A 2 23.23 12.73 -27.74
N ASN A 3 24.43 13.21 -27.42
CA ASN A 3 24.95 13.19 -26.06
C ASN A 3 24.22 14.27 -25.25
N LEU A 4 23.47 13.85 -24.23
CA LEU A 4 22.78 14.75 -23.30
C LEU A 4 23.80 15.42 -22.38
N LYS A 5 23.58 16.71 -22.06
CA LYS A 5 24.45 17.44 -21.13
C LYS A 5 24.14 17.02 -19.70
N ILE A 6 25.13 17.07 -18.80
CA ILE A 6 25.01 16.65 -17.39
C ILE A 6 23.81 17.30 -16.66
N GLY A 7 23.49 18.57 -16.97
CA GLY A 7 22.31 19.24 -16.40
C GLY A 7 20.95 18.69 -16.87
N GLU A 8 20.89 18.09 -18.06
CA GLU A 8 19.68 17.42 -18.58
C GLU A 8 19.50 16.02 -17.96
N LEU A 9 20.62 15.35 -17.63
CA LEU A 9 20.63 14.11 -16.84
C LEU A 9 20.14 14.31 -15.39
N GLU A 10 20.49 15.43 -14.76
CA GLU A 10 19.99 15.78 -13.42
C GLU A 10 18.49 16.12 -13.42
N LEU A 11 17.98 16.73 -14.50
CA LEU A 11 16.55 16.99 -14.69
C LEU A 11 15.75 15.72 -14.99
N LEU A 12 16.30 14.77 -15.75
CA LEU A 12 15.72 13.45 -15.99
C LEU A 12 15.68 12.59 -14.71
N THR A 13 16.71 12.67 -13.86
CA THR A 13 16.71 11.97 -12.57
C THR A 13 15.73 12.58 -11.57
N ARG A 14 15.55 13.91 -11.57
CA ARG A 14 14.55 14.60 -10.72
C ARG A 14 13.11 14.45 -11.25
N SER A 15 12.88 14.42 -12.56
CA SER A 15 11.53 14.20 -13.12
C SER A 15 11.04 12.76 -12.91
N ASN A 16 11.96 11.81 -12.74
CA ASN A 16 11.64 10.42 -12.38
C ASN A 16 11.22 10.24 -10.91
N ILE A 17 11.22 11.29 -10.09
CA ILE A 17 10.68 11.29 -8.72
C ILE A 17 9.27 11.91 -8.68
N LYS A 18 8.50 11.82 -9.77
CA LYS A 18 7.05 11.84 -9.60
C LYS A 18 6.67 10.49 -9.01
N ASN A 19 6.52 10.43 -7.69
CA ASN A 19 5.94 9.28 -7.00
C ASN A 19 4.60 8.99 -7.69
N ASN A 20 4.57 7.93 -8.50
CA ASN A 20 3.41 7.56 -9.29
C ASN A 20 2.44 6.85 -8.36
N PHE A 21 1.80 7.64 -7.48
CA PHE A 21 0.87 7.14 -6.50
C PHE A 21 -0.30 6.44 -7.18
N ILE A 22 -0.50 5.18 -6.81
CA ILE A 22 -1.65 4.39 -7.20
C ILE A 22 -2.71 4.56 -6.12
N LYS A 23 -3.91 4.96 -6.54
CA LYS A 23 -5.11 4.90 -5.70
C LYS A 23 -5.64 3.46 -5.74
N PRO A 24 -5.69 2.72 -4.63
CA PRO A 24 -6.30 1.41 -4.57
C PRO A 24 -7.82 1.50 -4.69
N GLU A 25 -8.43 0.42 -5.18
CA GLU A 25 -9.86 0.19 -5.03
C GLU A 25 -10.11 -0.36 -3.62
N LEU A 26 -10.88 0.39 -2.81
CA LEU A 26 -11.25 -0.05 -1.47
C LEU A 26 -12.30 -1.15 -1.56
N ALA A 27 -12.14 -2.18 -0.74
CA ALA A 27 -13.01 -3.34 -0.69
C ALA A 27 -13.77 -3.39 0.63
N ASN A 28 -14.74 -4.31 0.74
CA ASN A 28 -15.32 -4.70 2.01
C ASN A 28 -15.89 -3.55 2.87
N ASN A 29 -16.54 -2.58 2.22
CA ASN A 29 -17.13 -1.40 2.85
C ASN A 29 -16.10 -0.45 3.51
N TRP A 30 -14.81 -0.64 3.24
CA TRP A 30 -13.82 0.40 3.48
C TRP A 30 -14.08 1.58 2.54
N SER A 31 -14.00 2.78 3.09
CA SER A 31 -14.26 4.02 2.39
C SER A 31 -13.19 5.06 2.73
N LEU A 32 -13.17 6.14 1.96
CA LEU A 32 -12.28 7.27 2.23
C LEU A 32 -12.65 7.86 3.60
N PHE A 33 -11.64 8.05 4.45
CA PHE A 33 -11.85 8.74 5.72
C PHE A 33 -12.42 10.14 5.47
N ASP A 34 -11.73 10.87 4.59
CA ASP A 34 -12.03 12.22 4.14
C ASP A 34 -11.93 12.25 2.61
N PRO A 35 -13.05 12.35 1.88
CA PRO A 35 -13.05 12.32 0.42
C PRO A 35 -12.64 13.66 -0.22
N GLU A 36 -12.59 14.75 0.55
CA GLU A 36 -12.32 16.10 0.04
C GLU A 36 -10.82 16.44 0.12
N HIS A 37 -10.09 15.86 1.09
CA HIS A 37 -8.68 16.15 1.32
C HIS A 37 -7.76 15.02 0.80
N ASP A 38 -6.47 15.35 0.58
CA ASP A 38 -5.43 14.46 0.02
C ASP A 38 -4.92 13.36 0.99
N ARG A 39 -5.83 12.83 1.82
CA ARG A 39 -5.57 11.73 2.76
C ARG A 39 -6.15 10.39 2.28
N ALA A 40 -6.55 10.32 1.02
CA ALA A 40 -7.02 9.09 0.41
C ALA A 40 -5.91 8.01 0.46
N PRO A 41 -6.26 6.74 0.75
CA PRO A 41 -5.32 5.63 0.66
C PRO A 41 -4.61 5.63 -0.69
N ARG A 42 -3.31 5.43 -0.66
CA ARG A 42 -2.45 5.40 -1.85
C ARG A 42 -1.18 4.64 -1.56
N TYR A 43 -0.54 4.17 -2.62
CA TYR A 43 0.76 3.53 -2.52
C TYR A 43 1.62 3.82 -3.74
N TYR A 44 2.94 3.77 -3.56
CA TYR A 44 3.89 3.80 -4.66
C TYR A 44 5.07 2.89 -4.34
N LYS A 45 5.85 2.56 -5.37
CA LYS A 45 7.09 1.82 -5.23
C LYS A 45 8.25 2.73 -5.63
N ASP A 46 9.26 2.83 -4.79
CA ASP A 46 10.47 3.60 -5.09
C ASP A 46 11.46 2.82 -5.97
N ASN A 47 12.55 3.49 -6.36
CA ASN A 47 13.59 2.91 -7.21
C ASN A 47 14.39 1.79 -6.53
N TYR A 48 14.23 1.60 -5.22
CA TYR A 48 14.85 0.51 -4.46
C TYR A 48 13.89 -0.68 -4.28
N GLY A 49 12.72 -0.64 -4.90
CA GLY A 49 11.72 -1.71 -4.81
C GLY A 49 10.94 -1.69 -3.48
N ARG A 50 11.05 -0.62 -2.67
CA ARG A 50 10.22 -0.48 -1.48
C ARG A 50 8.88 0.13 -1.83
N VAL A 51 7.82 -0.50 -1.34
CA VAL A 51 6.45 -0.01 -1.44
C VAL A 51 6.14 0.77 -0.19
N HIS A 52 5.58 1.96 -0.36
CA HIS A 52 5.17 2.85 0.72
C HIS A 52 3.66 3.06 0.63
N LEU A 53 2.96 2.85 1.75
CA LEU A 53 1.55 3.19 1.87
C LEU A 53 1.41 4.58 2.51
N SER A 54 0.30 5.25 2.19
CA SER A 54 -0.10 6.53 2.78
C SER A 54 -1.63 6.64 2.76
N GLY A 55 -2.17 7.54 3.56
CA GLY A 55 -3.59 7.83 3.67
C GLY A 55 -4.28 7.17 4.86
N ILE A 56 -5.55 7.50 5.01
CA ILE A 56 -6.43 7.04 6.08
C ILE A 56 -7.71 6.51 5.45
N CYS A 57 -8.15 5.36 5.91
CA CYS A 57 -9.40 4.72 5.48
C CYS A 57 -10.33 4.55 6.67
N LYS A 58 -11.62 4.46 6.41
CA LYS A 58 -12.64 4.19 7.43
C LYS A 58 -13.55 3.04 7.05
N ASN A 59 -14.01 2.28 8.02
CA ASN A 59 -15.03 1.25 7.85
C ASN A 59 -16.22 1.57 8.75
N ALA A 60 -17.43 1.52 8.18
CA ALA A 60 -18.65 1.77 8.93
C ALA A 60 -19.12 0.55 9.77
N ASN A 61 -18.50 -0.63 9.57
CA ASN A 61 -18.91 -1.87 10.23
C ASN A 61 -17.72 -2.53 10.94
N VAL A 62 -17.72 -2.41 12.26
CA VAL A 62 -16.62 -2.76 13.17
C VAL A 62 -16.51 -4.26 13.50
N ASP A 63 -17.50 -5.06 13.10
CA ASP A 63 -17.62 -6.47 13.49
C ASP A 63 -17.12 -7.46 12.43
N ASP A 64 -16.70 -6.99 11.25
CA ASP A 64 -16.23 -7.87 10.17
C ASP A 64 -14.70 -8.02 10.15
N ILE A 65 -14.28 -8.84 11.10
CA ILE A 65 -12.92 -9.11 11.58
C ILE A 65 -11.97 -9.81 10.59
N SER A 66 -12.31 -9.89 9.30
CA SER A 66 -11.50 -10.62 8.30
C SER A 66 -11.40 -9.96 6.93
N LYS A 67 -11.82 -8.69 6.84
CA LYS A 67 -12.01 -8.01 5.55
C LYS A 67 -10.89 -7.01 5.26
N TYR A 68 -10.10 -7.32 4.25
CA TYR A 68 -9.01 -6.47 3.75
C TYR A 68 -9.52 -5.09 3.28
N ILE A 69 -8.67 -4.08 3.46
CA ILE A 69 -8.94 -2.69 3.03
C ILE A 69 -8.91 -2.59 1.51
N PHE A 70 -7.84 -3.10 0.91
CA PHE A 70 -7.66 -3.24 -0.54
C PHE A 70 -6.61 -4.32 -0.82
N GLN A 71 -6.48 -4.67 -2.10
CA GLN A 71 -5.45 -5.58 -2.57
C GLN A 71 -4.41 -4.86 -3.42
N LEU A 72 -3.15 -5.07 -3.12
CA LEU A 72 -2.03 -4.56 -3.89
C LEU A 72 -1.98 -5.23 -5.28
N LYS A 73 -1.69 -4.42 -6.30
CA LYS A 73 -1.42 -4.94 -7.65
C LYS A 73 -0.16 -5.81 -7.63
N LYS A 74 -0.07 -6.76 -8.58
CA LYS A 74 1.16 -7.51 -8.83
C LYS A 74 2.35 -6.54 -8.99
N GLY A 75 3.51 -6.91 -8.48
CA GLY A 75 4.71 -6.07 -8.47
C GLY A 75 4.78 -5.06 -7.34
N TYR A 76 3.74 -4.96 -6.51
CA TYR A 76 3.73 -4.14 -5.28
C TYR A 76 3.53 -4.97 -4.02
N ARG A 77 3.47 -6.30 -4.14
CA ARG A 77 3.22 -7.22 -3.01
C ARG A 77 4.55 -7.67 -2.42
N PRO A 78 4.65 -7.92 -1.11
CA PRO A 78 5.86 -8.49 -0.52
C PRO A 78 5.95 -10.00 -0.82
N LYS A 79 7.17 -10.57 -0.73
CA LYS A 79 7.37 -12.03 -0.89
C LYS A 79 6.76 -12.80 0.30
N TYR A 80 7.04 -12.33 1.51
CA TYR A 80 6.51 -12.88 2.76
C TYR A 80 5.59 -11.87 3.44
N SER A 81 4.64 -12.36 4.22
CA SER A 81 3.73 -11.49 4.96
C SER A 81 4.47 -10.54 5.92
N CYS A 82 4.12 -9.25 5.88
CA CYS A 82 4.72 -8.21 6.71
C CYS A 82 3.70 -7.72 7.75
N ASN A 83 4.11 -7.54 9.00
CA ASN A 83 3.25 -7.02 10.07
C ASN A 83 3.76 -5.67 10.56
N PHE A 84 2.85 -4.71 10.71
CA PHE A 84 3.12 -3.36 11.18
C PHE A 84 2.22 -3.02 12.35
N ILE A 85 2.65 -2.08 13.19
CA ILE A 85 1.76 -1.41 14.14
C ILE A 85 1.41 -0.05 13.54
N VAL A 86 0.12 0.21 13.38
CA VAL A 86 -0.41 1.46 12.85
C VAL A 86 -1.42 2.05 13.81
N TRP A 87 -1.71 3.34 13.66
CA TRP A 87 -2.67 4.04 14.51
C TRP A 87 -4.10 3.91 13.95
N ALA A 88 -5.06 3.62 14.81
CA ALA A 88 -6.49 3.58 14.52
C ALA A 88 -7.27 4.35 15.60
N GLU A 89 -8.60 4.47 15.44
CA GLU A 89 -9.46 5.27 16.33
C GLU A 89 -9.27 4.96 17.82
N ASN A 90 -9.27 3.68 18.18
CA ASN A 90 -9.19 3.24 19.58
C ASN A 90 -7.76 2.88 20.02
N GLY A 91 -6.73 3.33 19.28
CA GLY A 91 -5.33 3.10 19.59
C GLY A 91 -4.57 2.28 18.54
N PRO A 92 -3.38 1.77 18.88
CA PRO A 92 -2.53 1.08 17.93
C PRO A 92 -3.06 -0.32 17.60
N ILE A 93 -3.03 -0.68 16.32
CA ILE A 93 -3.51 -1.96 15.80
C ILE A 93 -2.43 -2.60 14.94
N ARG A 94 -2.50 -3.93 14.78
CA ARG A 94 -1.68 -4.62 13.80
C ARG A 94 -2.25 -4.41 12.40
N LEU A 95 -1.40 -4.12 11.43
CA LEU A 95 -1.70 -4.16 9.99
C LEU A 95 -0.84 -5.24 9.35
N ASN A 96 -1.47 -6.23 8.73
CA ASN A 96 -0.80 -7.28 7.99
C ASN A 96 -0.87 -7.01 6.49
N ILE A 97 0.26 -7.18 5.79
CA ILE A 97 0.33 -7.18 4.32
C ILE A 97 0.65 -8.61 3.90
N VAL A 98 -0.31 -9.29 3.27
CA VAL A 98 -0.16 -10.70 2.90
C VAL A 98 0.87 -10.86 1.78
N GLY A 99 1.81 -11.79 1.97
CA GLY A 99 2.85 -12.11 0.99
C GLY A 99 2.34 -12.89 -0.23
N ASN A 100 3.20 -12.99 -1.24
CA ASN A 100 3.02 -13.91 -2.39
C ASN A 100 3.61 -15.31 -2.12
N ASP A 101 3.95 -15.65 -0.88
CA ASP A 101 4.48 -16.97 -0.53
C ASP A 101 3.48 -18.10 -0.83
N SER A 102 4.00 -19.31 -1.05
CA SER A 102 3.18 -20.49 -1.40
C SER A 102 2.20 -20.90 -0.31
N SER A 103 2.38 -20.42 0.92
CA SER A 103 1.45 -20.61 2.04
C SER A 103 0.24 -19.68 1.98
N SER A 104 0.30 -18.61 1.20
CA SER A 104 -0.80 -17.66 1.04
C SER A 104 -1.63 -18.04 -0.19
N PRO A 105 -2.95 -18.26 -0.07
CA PRO A 105 -3.80 -18.44 -1.24
C PRO A 105 -3.61 -17.26 -2.20
N ALA A 106 -3.48 -17.50 -3.50
CA ALA A 106 -3.22 -16.43 -4.48
C ALA A 106 -4.26 -15.30 -4.44
N ALA A 107 -5.50 -15.63 -4.04
CA ALA A 107 -6.58 -14.66 -3.82
C ALA A 107 -6.32 -13.68 -2.67
N MET A 108 -5.48 -14.07 -1.70
CA MET A 108 -5.13 -13.28 -0.52
C MET A 108 -3.85 -12.47 -0.69
N SER A 109 -2.98 -12.83 -1.63
CA SER A 109 -1.68 -12.17 -1.75
C SER A 109 -1.82 -10.68 -2.08
N GLY A 110 -1.10 -9.85 -1.32
CA GLY A 110 -1.19 -8.40 -1.40
C GLY A 110 -2.38 -7.78 -0.67
N GLN A 111 -3.22 -8.55 0.03
CA GLN A 111 -4.27 -7.99 0.86
C GLN A 111 -3.67 -7.18 2.01
N VAL A 112 -4.23 -5.99 2.24
CA VAL A 112 -3.92 -5.12 3.38
C VAL A 112 -4.97 -5.36 4.47
N LEU A 113 -4.58 -6.08 5.51
CA LEU A 113 -5.46 -6.67 6.53
C LEU A 113 -5.20 -6.02 7.91
N PRO A 114 -6.04 -5.07 8.35
CA PRO A 114 -5.99 -4.60 9.73
C PRO A 114 -6.51 -5.69 10.67
N SER A 115 -5.89 -5.80 11.85
CA SER A 115 -6.45 -6.59 12.93
C SER A 115 -7.76 -5.97 13.42
N PRO A 116 -8.70 -6.79 13.89
CA PRO A 116 -9.87 -6.33 14.62
C PRO A 116 -9.49 -5.40 15.76
N SER A 117 -10.12 -4.24 15.82
CA SER A 117 -9.88 -3.25 16.87
C SER A 117 -11.11 -2.44 17.25
N GLY A 118 -12.28 -2.80 16.69
CA GLY A 118 -13.53 -2.10 16.95
C GLY A 118 -13.52 -0.62 16.52
N ALA A 119 -12.74 -0.24 15.50
CA ALA A 119 -12.47 1.17 15.20
C ALA A 119 -12.91 1.60 13.78
N GLY A 120 -13.51 2.79 13.71
CA GLY A 120 -14.04 3.43 12.51
C GLY A 120 -12.98 3.84 11.50
N TRP A 121 -11.76 4.23 11.91
CA TRP A 121 -10.67 4.60 10.97
C TRP A 121 -9.33 3.92 11.25
N THR A 122 -8.51 3.78 10.20
CA THR A 122 -7.16 3.18 10.23
C THR A 122 -6.20 4.00 9.37
N SER A 123 -5.07 4.38 9.96
CA SER A 123 -3.95 5.04 9.26
C SER A 123 -3.06 4.02 8.56
N LEU A 124 -2.62 4.36 7.35
CA LEU A 124 -1.63 3.59 6.58
C LEU A 124 -0.27 4.30 6.52
N GLU A 125 -0.15 5.46 7.15
CA GLU A 125 1.06 6.27 7.13
C GLU A 125 2.24 5.55 7.79
N GLY A 126 3.41 5.68 7.17
CA GLY A 126 4.66 5.10 7.69
C GLY A 126 4.84 3.59 7.41
N VAL A 127 3.90 2.95 6.72
CA VAL A 127 4.03 1.54 6.33
C VAL A 127 4.90 1.43 5.07
N SER A 128 6.02 0.72 5.19
CA SER A 128 6.95 0.46 4.08
C SER A 128 7.50 -0.95 4.12
N PHE A 129 7.58 -1.61 2.96
CA PHE A 129 8.13 -2.97 2.81
C PHE A 129 8.77 -3.19 1.44
N LEU A 130 9.61 -4.21 1.32
CA LEU A 130 10.17 -4.61 0.03
C LEU A 130 9.14 -5.39 -0.79
N ALA A 131 8.92 -4.98 -2.04
CA ALA A 131 8.16 -5.78 -2.99
C ALA A 131 8.93 -7.07 -3.34
N ASP A 132 8.18 -8.11 -3.67
CA ASP A 132 8.69 -9.34 -4.24
C ASP A 132 9.28 -9.04 -5.63
N PRO A 133 10.59 -9.24 -5.86
CA PRO A 133 11.20 -9.02 -7.17
C PRO A 133 10.70 -10.02 -8.23
N ASP A 134 10.12 -11.15 -7.79
CA ASP A 134 9.64 -12.21 -8.67
C ASP A 134 8.17 -12.00 -9.08
N ASP A 135 7.43 -11.12 -8.39
CA ASP A 135 6.02 -10.81 -8.66
C ASP A 135 5.89 -9.78 -9.79
N LYS A 136 6.16 -10.20 -11.02
CA LYS A 136 6.16 -9.28 -12.17
C LYS A 136 4.75 -9.10 -12.72
N THR A 137 4.37 -7.84 -13.01
CA THR A 137 3.28 -7.59 -13.97
C THR A 137 3.77 -8.02 -15.34
N ILE A 138 3.05 -8.92 -15.99
CA ILE A 138 3.24 -9.18 -17.43
C ILE A 138 2.82 -7.88 -18.12
N VAL A 139 3.80 -7.15 -18.66
CA VAL A 139 3.58 -5.93 -19.44
C VAL A 139 3.43 -6.32 -20.90
#